data_AF-X1RH48-F1
#
_entry.id   AF-X1RH48-F1
#
_cell.length_a   1.000
_cell.length_b   1.000
_cell.length_c   1.000
_cell.angle_alpha   90.00
_cell.angle_beta   90.00
_cell.angle_gamma   90.00
#
_symmetry.space_group_name_H-M   'P 1'
#
loop_
_entity.id
_entity.type
_entity.pdbx_description
1 polymer ?
#
loop_
_entity_poly.entity_id
_entity_poly.type
_entity_poly.pdbx_seq_one_letter_code
_entity_poly.pdbx_strand_id
1 'polypeptide(L)' 'MSTFILMKILESAPGRYDRGIYILTLGKLDKVYDRLTSRIKKGQTILDLGCGTGALTLRAAQKGAKVKGIDINP' A
#
# COMPACT_ATOMS: atom_id res chain seq x y z
N MET A 1 -23.62 -11.17 -10.25
CA MET A 1 -22.98 -12.50 -10.10
C MET A 1 -21.51 -12.50 -10.54
N SER A 2 -21.16 -12.00 -11.73
CA SER A 2 -19.77 -12.00 -12.23
C SER A 2 -18.77 -11.17 -11.40
N THR A 3 -19.13 -9.94 -11.00
CA THR A 3 -18.27 -9.04 -10.22
C THR A 3 -17.95 -9.53 -8.80
N PHE A 4 -18.90 -10.26 -8.17
CA PHE A 4 -18.71 -10.79 -6.83
C PHE A 4 -17.66 -11.91 -6.81
N ILE A 5 -17.68 -12.78 -7.82
CA ILE A 5 -16.69 -13.85 -7.98
C ILE A 5 -15.30 -13.24 -8.28
N LEU A 6 -15.25 -12.20 -9.12
CA LEU A 6 -14.01 -11.47 -9.41
C LEU A 6 -13.42 -10.83 -8.14
N MET A 7 -14.24 -10.18 -7.29
CA MET A 7 -13.76 -9.62 -6.02
C MET A 7 -13.24 -10.69 -5.08
N LYS A 8 -13.93 -11.82 -4.94
CA LYS A 8 -13.44 -12.94 -4.12
C LYS A 8 -12.08 -13.47 -4.58
N ILE A 9 -11.82 -13.48 -5.88
CA ILE A 9 -10.53 -13.92 -6.45
C ILE A 9 -9.44 -12.86 -6.22
N LEU A 10 -9.78 -11.57 -6.24
CA LEU A 10 -8.85 -10.48 -5.94
C LEU A 10 -8.50 -10.42 -4.44
N GLU A 11 -9.49 -10.58 -3.56
CA GLU A 11 -9.35 -10.54 -2.10
C GLU A 11 -8.72 -11.81 -1.51
N SER A 12 -8.59 -12.88 -2.30
CA SER A 12 -8.04 -14.17 -1.86
C SER A 12 -6.62 -14.11 -1.28
N ALA A 13 -5.85 -13.06 -1.58
CA ALA A 13 -4.62 -12.73 -0.87
C ALA A 13 -4.36 -11.21 -0.93
N PRO A 14 -3.90 -10.54 0.14
CA PRO A 14 -3.68 -9.09 0.17
C PRO A 14 -2.78 -8.59 -0.97
N GLY A 15 -1.70 -9.32 -1.26
CA GLY A 15 -0.80 -8.99 -2.37
C GLY A 15 -1.40 -9.14 -3.77
N ARG A 16 -2.44 -9.97 -3.94
CA ARG A 16 -3.19 -10.13 -5.20
C ARG A 16 -4.18 -9.00 -5.40
N TYR A 17 -4.77 -8.50 -4.32
CA TYR A 17 -5.63 -7.31 -4.35
C TYR A 17 -4.83 -6.08 -4.77
N ASP A 18 -3.66 -5.83 -4.14
CA ASP A 18 -2.83 -4.66 -4.46
C ASP A 18 -2.33 -4.67 -5.91
N ARG A 19 -1.88 -5.83 -6.42
CA ARG A 19 -1.49 -5.98 -7.82
C ARG A 19 -2.68 -5.85 -8.77
N GLY A 20 -3.84 -6.39 -8.40
CA GLY A 20 -5.06 -6.29 -9.19
C GLY A 20 -5.55 -4.84 -9.30
N ILE A 21 -5.60 -4.11 -8.18
CA ILE A 21 -5.93 -2.69 -8.15
C ILE A 21 -4.87 -1.87 -8.89
N TYR A 22 -3.59 -2.20 -8.77
CA TYR A 22 -2.54 -1.54 -9.55
C TYR A 22 -2.80 -1.63 -11.06
N ILE A 23 -3.09 -2.83 -11.56
CA ILE A 23 -3.40 -3.07 -12.98
C ILE A 23 -4.70 -2.37 -13.38
N LEU A 24 -5.77 -2.51 -12.59
CA LEU A 24 -7.08 -1.90 -12.84
C LEU A 24 -7.03 -0.38 -12.84
N THR A 25 -6.18 0.22 -11.99
CA THR A 25 -6.01 1.68 -11.92
C THR A 25 -4.99 2.21 -12.92
N LEU A 26 -4.42 1.35 -13.79
CA LEU A 26 -3.34 1.68 -14.73
C LEU A 26 -2.18 2.40 -14.02
N GLY A 27 -1.83 1.94 -12.81
CA GLY A 27 -0.77 2.54 -12.00
C GLY A 27 -1.09 3.89 -11.37
N LYS A 28 -2.32 4.40 -11.45
CA LYS A 28 -2.71 5.66 -10.77
C LYS A 28 -2.52 5.60 -9.25
N LEU A 29 -2.57 4.42 -8.66
CA LEU A 29 -2.33 4.21 -7.24
C LEU A 29 -0.92 4.66 -6.81
N ASP A 30 0.09 4.48 -7.67
CA ASP A 30 1.46 4.92 -7.40
C ASP A 30 1.55 6.44 -7.27
N LYS A 31 0.83 7.19 -8.12
CA LYS A 31 0.80 8.66 -8.03
C LYS A 31 0.23 9.14 -6.70
N VAL A 32 -0.74 8.42 -6.15
CA VAL A 32 -1.31 8.73 -4.83
C VAL A 32 -0.27 8.48 -3.75
N TYR A 33 0.42 7.34 -3.78
CA TYR A 33 1.47 7.02 -2.84
C TYR A 33 2.66 7.98 -2.91
N ASP A 34 3.08 8.39 -4.12
CA ASP A 34 4.13 9.38 -4.31
C ASP A 34 3.71 10.74 -3.75
N ARG A 35 2.45 11.14 -3.95
CA ARG A 35 1.91 12.36 -3.36
C ARG A 35 1.89 12.31 -1.84
N LEU A 36 1.44 11.20 -1.24
CA LEU A 36 1.41 11.03 0.21
C LEU A 36 2.81 11.05 0.81
N THR A 37 3.77 10.41 0.15
CA THR A 37 5.15 10.33 0.62
C THR A 37 6.00 11.55 0.24
N SER A 38 5.49 12.47 -0.59
CA SER A 38 6.23 13.66 -1.07
C SER A 38 6.73 14.58 0.06
N ARG A 39 6.04 14.59 1.19
CA ARG A 39 6.36 15.45 2.35
C ARG A 39 7.28 14.80 3.36
N ILE A 40 7.62 13.52 3.15
CA ILE A 40 8.50 12.76 4.04
C ILE A 40 9.92 13.28 3.88
N LYS A 41 10.55 13.61 5.01
CA LYS A 41 11.95 14.02 5.11
C LYS A 41 12.78 12.89 5.71
N LYS A 42 14.04 12.80 5.28
CA LYS A 42 15.01 11.86 5.83
C LYS A 42 15.12 12.01 7.35
N GLY A 43 15.14 10.90 8.07
CA GLY A 43 15.25 10.84 9.53
C GLY A 43 13.94 11.04 10.29
N GLN A 44 12.82 11.36 9.61
CA GLN A 44 11.51 11.42 10.29
C GLN A 44 11.09 10.07 10.81
N THR A 45 10.44 10.06 11.98
CA THR A 45 9.79 8.87 12.54
C THR A 45 8.34 8.84 12.05
N ILE A 46 7.92 7.71 11.47
CA ILE A 46 6.58 7.54 10.87
C ILE A 46 5.94 6.26 11.42
N LEU A 47 4.64 6.35 11.71
CA LEU A 47 3.78 5.22 12.03
C LEU A 47 2.78 5.02 10.89
N ASP A 48 2.76 3.83 10.31
CA ASP A 48 1.84 3.41 9.26
C ASP A 48 0.81 2.43 9.85
N LEU A 49 -0.42 2.91 10.06
CA LEU A 49 -1.50 2.17 10.71
C LEU A 49 -2.39 1.51 9.66
N GLY A 50 -2.63 0.21 9.80
CA GLY A 50 -3.30 -0.56 8.75
C GLY A 50 -2.41 -0.67 7.52
N CYS A 51 -1.14 -1.02 7.72
CA CYS A 51 -0.14 -0.96 6.67
C CYS A 51 -0.38 -1.96 5.52
N GLY A 52 -1.27 -2.94 5.70
CA GLY A 52 -1.57 -3.99 4.73
C GLY A 52 -0.28 -4.70 4.29
N THR A 53 -0.02 -4.72 2.98
CA THR A 53 1.21 -5.29 2.41
C THR A 53 2.48 -4.46 2.65
N GLY A 54 2.35 -3.27 3.26
CA GLY A 54 3.46 -2.39 3.60
C GLY A 54 3.92 -1.47 2.47
N ALA A 55 3.15 -1.30 1.39
CA ALA A 55 3.57 -0.50 0.22
C ALA A 55 3.95 0.96 0.58
N LEU A 56 3.17 1.62 1.44
CA LEU A 56 3.45 2.97 1.93
C LEU A 56 4.61 2.97 2.94
N THR A 57 4.60 2.03 3.90
CA THR A 57 5.70 1.80 4.85
C THR A 57 7.06 1.73 4.13
N LEU A 58 7.17 0.91 3.09
CA LEU A 58 8.40 0.71 2.33
C LEU A 58 8.82 1.97 1.57
N ARG A 59 7.90 2.67 0.91
CA ARG A 59 8.20 3.93 0.22
C ARG A 59 8.69 5.03 1.18
N ALA A 60 8.08 5.11 2.36
CA ALA A 60 8.51 6.03 3.42
C ALA A 60 9.94 5.70 3.88
N ALA A 61 10.24 4.41 4.09
CA ALA A 61 11.58 3.95 4.47
C ALA A 61 12.62 4.24 3.37
N GLN A 62 12.28 4.07 2.10
CA GLN A 62 13.15 4.40 0.95
C GLN A 62 13.50 5.90 0.87
N LYS A 63 12.63 6.78 1.39
CA LYS A 63 12.93 8.22 1.56
C LYS A 63 13.82 8.52 2.78
N GLY A 64 14.27 7.47 3.49
CA GLY A 64 15.17 7.57 4.63
C GLY A 64 14.46 7.89 5.95
N ALA A 65 13.14 7.68 6.04
CA ALA A 65 12.42 7.75 7.30
C ALA A 65 12.63 6.48 8.15
N LYS A 66 12.48 6.62 9.46
CA LYS A 66 12.37 5.49 10.41
C LYS A 66 10.89 5.15 10.55
N VAL A 67 10.47 4.00 10.02
CA VAL A 67 9.04 3.69 9.89
C VAL A 67 8.67 2.45 10.71
N LYS A 68 7.53 2.49 11.38
CA LYS A 68 6.87 1.34 12.00
C LYS A 68 5.53 1.11 11.30
N GLY A 69 5.37 -0.03 10.65
CA GLY A 69 4.08 -0.51 10.15
C GLY A 69 3.40 -1.40 11.18
N ILE A 70 2.08 -1.25 11.33
CA ILE A 70 1.23 -2.12 12.15
C ILE A 70 -0.03 -2.44 11.36
N ASP A 71 -0.34 -3.73 11.25
CA ASP A 71 -1.63 -4.23 10.77
C ASP A 71 -2.17 -5.27 11.74
N ILE A 72 -3.49 -5.43 11.79
CA ILE A 72 -4.15 -6.46 12.61
C ILE A 72 -4.14 -7.81 11.91
N ASN A 73 -4.00 -7.81 10.57
CA ASN A 73 -3.96 -9.02 9.77
C ASN A 73 -2.54 -9.61 9.81
N PRO A 74 -2.38 -10.91 10.15
CA PRO A 74 -1.09 -11.59 10.17
C PRO A 74 -0.51 -11.86 8.77
#